data_AF-A0A349U0S6-F1
#
_entry.id   AF-A0A349U0S6-F1
#
_cell.length_a   1.000
_cell.length_b   1.000
_cell.length_c   1.000
_cell.angle_alpha   90.00
_cell.angle_beta   90.00
_cell.angle_gamma   90.00
#
_symmetry.space_group_name_H-M   'P 1'
#
loop_
_entity.id
_entity.type
_entity.pdbx_description
1 polymer ?
#
loop_
_entity_poly.entity_id
_entity_poly.type
_entity_poly.pdbx_seq_one_letter_code
_entity_poly.pdbx_strand_id
1 'polypeptide(L)'
;MQTPPFGAAFACAVFAKKTRENIMTVREPNIYARFYEKDGRRLVAIGIKGTRDEVVEFALPHHALRFPEEFAAFEKGLGEPEAKGTSLEEIPGVSPEKAAGLRLMKIHSVEELASVGDNVLVGLGLGAHALRRSAQLLLQARKAEALEAALMQKTVHKSKSRKGRA
;
A
#
# COMPACT_ATOMS: atom_id res chain seq x y z
N MET A 1 52.79 34.11 20.52
CA MET A 1 51.62 33.43 21.09
C MET A 1 50.54 33.37 20.03
N GLN A 2 50.14 32.18 19.64
CA GLN A 2 49.32 31.89 18.47
C GLN A 2 47.98 31.32 18.96
N THR A 3 46.87 31.95 18.58
CA THR A 3 45.53 31.40 18.73
C THR A 3 44.81 31.51 17.39
N PRO A 4 44.25 30.41 16.85
CA PRO A 4 43.37 30.48 15.70
C PRO A 4 41.91 30.66 16.16
N PRO A 5 41.11 31.57 15.55
CA PRO A 5 39.67 31.53 15.70
C PRO A 5 39.08 30.48 14.75
N PHE A 6 38.62 29.36 15.32
CA PHE A 6 37.70 28.42 14.69
C PHE A 6 36.35 29.12 14.47
N GLY A 7 35.95 29.27 13.22
CA GLY A 7 34.64 29.80 12.84
C GLY A 7 34.24 29.27 11.47
N ALA A 8 34.00 27.97 11.38
CA ALA A 8 33.48 27.30 10.18
C ALA A 8 32.04 27.76 9.92
N ALA A 9 31.91 28.86 9.20
CA ALA A 9 30.64 29.35 8.67
C ALA A 9 30.22 28.50 7.47
N PHE A 10 29.07 27.85 7.61
CA PHE A 10 28.11 27.56 6.53
C PHE A 10 28.53 26.56 5.43
N ALA A 11 28.73 25.30 5.83
CA ALA A 11 28.38 24.17 4.98
C ALA A 11 26.90 23.77 5.21
N CYS A 12 25.93 24.64 4.88
CA CYS A 12 24.49 24.37 5.08
C CYS A 12 23.64 24.63 3.82
N ALA A 13 24.21 24.49 2.62
CA ALA A 13 23.50 24.80 1.37
C ALA A 13 23.35 23.64 0.37
N VAL A 14 23.95 22.47 0.63
CA VAL A 14 23.91 21.35 -0.34
C VAL A 14 23.03 20.18 0.13
N PHE A 15 22.74 20.07 1.43
CA PHE A 15 21.95 18.95 1.96
C PHE A 15 20.43 19.19 2.02
N ALA A 16 19.94 20.35 1.53
CA ALA A 16 18.52 20.70 1.59
C ALA A 16 17.77 20.59 0.25
N LYS A 17 18.47 20.33 -0.86
CA LYS A 17 17.86 20.24 -2.19
C LYS A 17 17.66 18.81 -2.71
N LYS A 18 18.32 17.81 -2.11
CA LYS A 18 18.22 16.40 -2.52
C LYS A 18 17.14 15.61 -1.78
N THR A 19 16.10 16.29 -1.31
CA THR A 19 14.96 15.67 -0.60
C THR A 19 13.60 16.07 -1.16
N ARG A 20 13.52 16.91 -2.21
CA ARG A 20 12.23 17.29 -2.82
C ARG A 20 11.87 16.54 -4.10
N GLU A 21 12.83 15.91 -4.78
CA GLU A 21 12.55 15.22 -6.05
C GLU A 21 12.24 13.72 -5.90
N ASN A 22 12.42 13.14 -4.71
CA ASN A 22 12.22 11.69 -4.50
C ASN A 22 10.87 11.30 -3.86
N ILE A 23 9.93 12.24 -3.77
CA ILE A 23 8.62 12.01 -3.10
C ILE A 23 7.51 11.67 -4.11
N MET A 24 7.74 11.83 -5.41
CA MET A 24 6.64 11.81 -6.41
C MET A 24 6.23 10.42 -6.93
N THR A 25 6.92 9.33 -6.61
CA THR A 25 6.62 8.02 -7.24
C THR A 25 6.80 6.78 -6.36
N VAL A 26 7.08 6.91 -5.06
CA VAL A 26 7.02 5.76 -4.17
C VAL A 26 5.60 5.65 -3.64
N ARG A 27 4.81 4.73 -4.22
CA ARG A 27 3.61 4.23 -3.53
C ARG A 27 4.12 3.54 -2.27
N GLU A 28 4.18 4.27 -1.17
CA GLU A 28 4.45 3.68 0.13
C GLU A 28 3.38 2.62 0.36
N PRO A 29 3.78 1.35 0.56
CA PRO A 29 2.80 0.30 0.79
C PRO A 29 2.05 0.68 2.07
N ASN A 30 0.72 0.70 1.98
CA ASN A 30 -0.21 0.88 3.10
C ASN A 30 -0.70 2.31 3.42
N ILE A 31 -0.61 3.26 2.49
CA ILE A 31 -1.28 4.58 2.61
C ILE A 31 -2.61 4.59 1.85
N TYR A 32 -3.63 5.22 2.43
CA TYR A 32 -4.89 5.52 1.75
C TYR A 32 -5.19 7.02 1.78
N ALA A 33 -5.96 7.47 0.80
CA ALA A 33 -6.50 8.82 0.75
C ALA A 33 -8.02 8.77 0.66
N ARG A 34 -8.68 9.62 1.44
CA ARG A 34 -10.12 9.82 1.39
C ARG A 34 -10.39 11.27 1.02
N PHE A 35 -10.95 11.48 -0.17
CA PHE A 35 -11.43 12.77 -0.60
C PHE A 35 -12.87 12.96 -0.16
N TYR A 36 -13.19 14.13 0.36
CA TYR A 36 -14.54 14.50 0.73
C TYR A 36 -14.72 16.01 0.68
N GLU A 37 -15.97 16.44 0.54
CA GLU A 37 -16.33 17.84 0.59
C GLU A 37 -16.94 18.17 1.95
N LYS A 38 -16.47 19.25 2.56
CA LYS A 38 -17.00 19.77 3.82
C LYS A 38 -17.08 21.28 3.72
N ASP A 39 -18.24 21.86 4.03
CA ASP A 39 -18.46 23.31 4.04
C ASP A 39 -18.09 24.00 2.71
N GLY A 40 -18.37 23.34 1.57
CA GLY A 40 -18.05 23.84 0.23
C GLY A 40 -16.55 23.79 -0.13
N ARG A 41 -15.73 23.08 0.66
CA ARG A 41 -14.30 22.93 0.44
C ARG A 41 -13.94 21.46 0.26
N ARG A 42 -13.07 21.19 -0.72
CA ARG A 42 -12.52 19.86 -0.97
C ARG A 42 -11.35 19.59 -0.03
N LEU A 43 -11.47 18.54 0.74
CA LEU A 43 -10.47 18.08 1.70
C LEU A 43 -9.99 16.69 1.32
N VAL A 44 -8.78 16.37 1.75
CA VAL A 44 -8.20 15.04 1.66
C VAL A 44 -7.76 14.61 3.05
N ALA A 45 -8.21 13.44 3.50
CA ALA A 45 -7.65 12.77 4.67
C ALA A 45 -6.69 11.68 4.19
N ILE A 46 -5.43 11.76 4.59
CA ILE A 46 -4.40 10.77 4.26
C ILE A 46 -4.06 10.00 5.55
N GLY A 47 -4.19 8.69 5.49
CA GLY A 47 -3.95 7.80 6.63
C GLY A 47 -3.13 6.59 6.25
N ILE A 48 -2.54 5.95 7.27
CA ILE A 48 -1.86 4.66 7.13
C ILE A 48 -2.85 3.59 7.59
N LYS A 49 -3.10 2.56 6.77
CA LYS A 49 -4.06 1.51 7.16
C LYS A 49 -3.56 0.79 8.40
N GLY A 50 -4.45 0.54 9.36
CA GLY A 50 -4.11 -0.04 10.66
C GLY A 50 -3.65 0.98 11.71
N THR A 51 -3.52 2.25 11.36
CA THR A 51 -3.36 3.34 12.34
C THR A 51 -4.60 4.21 12.33
N ARG A 52 -4.95 4.80 13.48
CA ARG A 52 -6.09 5.72 13.61
C ARG A 52 -5.74 7.15 13.17
N ASP A 53 -4.47 7.42 13.00
CA ASP A 53 -3.95 8.75 12.69
C ASP A 53 -4.19 9.06 11.22
N GLU A 54 -4.89 10.16 10.98
CA GLU A 54 -5.17 10.70 9.66
C GLU A 54 -4.75 12.17 9.63
N VAL A 55 -4.06 12.57 8.57
CA VAL A 55 -3.71 13.97 8.32
C VAL A 55 -4.74 14.53 7.35
N VAL A 56 -5.41 15.60 7.75
CA VAL A 56 -6.43 16.27 6.93
C VAL A 56 -5.85 17.54 6.34
N GLU A 57 -5.87 17.64 5.02
CA GLU A 57 -5.35 18.77 4.25
C GLU A 57 -6.34 19.22 3.17
N PHE A 58 -6.07 20.36 2.55
CA PHE A 58 -6.84 20.80 1.39
C PHE A 58 -6.51 19.96 0.16
N ALA A 59 -7.54 19.62 -0.62
CA ALA A 59 -7.37 18.83 -1.84
C ALA A 59 -6.68 19.67 -2.94
N LEU A 60 -5.36 19.56 -3.00
CA LEU A 60 -4.49 20.10 -4.04
C LEU A 60 -4.38 19.16 -5.26
N PRO A 61 -4.05 19.66 -6.46
CA PRO A 61 -3.94 18.85 -7.68
C PRO A 61 -2.94 17.69 -7.58
N HIS A 62 -1.86 17.86 -6.80
CA HIS A 62 -0.87 16.81 -6.61
C HIS A 62 -1.41 15.57 -5.89
N HIS A 63 -2.45 15.70 -5.05
CA HIS A 63 -3.07 14.55 -4.40
C HIS A 63 -3.86 13.70 -5.39
N ALA A 64 -4.51 14.32 -6.39
CA ALA A 64 -5.20 13.59 -7.46
C ALA A 64 -4.21 12.78 -8.31
N LEU A 65 -2.99 13.31 -8.52
CA LEU A 65 -1.91 12.58 -9.22
C LEU A 65 -1.35 11.43 -8.38
N ARG A 66 -1.24 11.63 -7.06
CA ARG A 66 -0.72 10.62 -6.12
C ARG A 66 -1.73 9.48 -5.90
N PHE A 67 -3.01 9.80 -5.83
CA PHE A 67 -4.12 8.91 -5.50
C PHE A 67 -5.22 8.95 -6.59
N PRO A 68 -4.90 8.45 -7.79
CA PRO A 68 -5.82 8.57 -8.93
C PRO A 68 -7.08 7.70 -8.79
N GLU A 69 -6.99 6.56 -8.10
CA GLU A 69 -8.12 5.64 -7.93
C GLU A 69 -9.13 6.21 -6.92
N GLU A 70 -8.62 6.76 -5.83
CA GLU A 70 -9.37 7.39 -4.75
C GLU A 70 -10.03 8.68 -5.22
N PHE A 71 -9.33 9.47 -6.02
CA PHE A 71 -9.88 10.69 -6.61
C PHE A 71 -10.98 10.37 -7.64
N ALA A 72 -10.78 9.36 -8.49
CA ALA A 72 -11.79 8.93 -9.43
C ALA A 72 -13.05 8.35 -8.75
N ALA A 73 -12.91 7.70 -7.58
CA ALA A 73 -14.04 7.27 -6.77
C ALA A 73 -14.84 8.48 -6.26
N PHE A 74 -14.14 9.47 -5.68
CA PHE A 74 -14.74 10.71 -5.20
C PHE A 74 -15.50 11.47 -6.30
N GLU A 75 -14.92 11.61 -7.50
CA GLU A 75 -15.61 12.28 -8.62
C GLU A 75 -16.89 11.56 -9.07
N LYS A 76 -16.92 10.23 -8.93
CA LYS A 76 -18.11 9.42 -9.25
C LYS A 76 -19.16 9.43 -8.14
N GLY A 77 -18.88 10.07 -6.99
CA GLY A 77 -19.73 9.98 -5.80
C GLY A 77 -19.78 8.58 -5.18
N LEU A 78 -18.93 7.67 -5.64
CA LEU A 78 -18.71 6.37 -5.03
C LEU A 78 -17.74 6.65 -3.87
N GLY A 79 -18.14 6.35 -2.64
CA GLY A 79 -17.39 6.74 -1.44
C GLY A 79 -15.97 6.16 -1.34
N GLU A 80 -15.70 5.40 -0.28
CA GLU A 80 -14.40 4.75 -0.13
C GLU A 80 -14.23 3.69 -1.25
N PRO A 81 -13.09 3.64 -1.95
CA PRO A 81 -12.91 2.68 -3.05
C PRO A 81 -13.08 1.26 -2.53
N GLU A 82 -13.78 0.43 -3.30
CA GLU A 82 -13.97 -0.98 -2.95
C GLU A 82 -12.61 -1.66 -2.74
N ALA A 83 -12.48 -2.39 -1.63
CA ALA A 83 -11.28 -3.14 -1.32
C ALA A 83 -11.06 -4.19 -2.41
N LYS A 84 -10.07 -3.96 -3.27
CA LYS A 84 -9.68 -4.91 -4.31
C LYS A 84 -8.80 -5.98 -3.66
N GLY A 85 -9.29 -7.21 -3.62
CA GLY A 85 -8.46 -8.34 -3.22
C GLY A 85 -9.23 -9.52 -2.67
N THR A 86 -8.46 -10.44 -2.12
CA THR A 86 -8.96 -11.64 -1.46
C THR A 86 -9.57 -11.26 -0.11
N SER A 87 -10.72 -11.84 0.22
CA SER A 87 -11.37 -11.63 1.52
C SER A 87 -10.51 -12.15 2.67
N LEU A 88 -10.46 -11.41 3.78
CA LEU A 88 -9.71 -11.78 4.99
C LEU A 88 -10.16 -13.12 5.63
N GLU A 89 -11.37 -13.58 5.32
CA GLU A 89 -11.93 -14.84 5.82
C GLU A 89 -11.27 -16.08 5.20
N GLU A 90 -10.55 -15.93 4.08
CA GLU A 90 -9.84 -17.04 3.45
C GLU A 90 -8.52 -17.38 4.16
N ILE A 91 -8.09 -16.57 5.13
CA ILE A 91 -6.87 -16.81 5.89
C ILE A 91 -7.09 -17.94 6.91
N PRO A 92 -6.28 -19.01 6.90
CA PRO A 92 -6.42 -20.09 7.86
C PRO A 92 -6.17 -19.59 9.28
N GLY A 93 -7.14 -19.81 10.18
CA GLY A 93 -7.05 -19.42 11.59
C GLY A 93 -7.56 -18.01 11.92
N VAL A 94 -8.15 -17.29 10.95
CA VAL A 94 -8.87 -16.04 11.20
C VAL A 94 -10.33 -16.36 11.55
N SER A 95 -10.77 -15.97 12.75
CA SER A 95 -12.18 -15.98 13.11
C SER A 95 -12.89 -14.79 12.47
N PRO A 96 -14.22 -14.86 12.23
CA PRO A 96 -14.98 -13.73 11.66
C PRO A 96 -14.88 -12.47 12.52
N GLU A 97 -14.75 -12.61 13.84
CA GLU A 97 -14.53 -11.49 14.76
C GLU A 97 -13.19 -10.78 14.51
N LYS A 98 -12.11 -11.55 14.25
CA LYS A 98 -10.81 -10.98 13.90
C LYS A 98 -10.86 -10.29 12.54
N ALA A 99 -11.57 -10.87 11.57
CA ALA A 99 -11.80 -10.24 10.28
C ALA A 99 -12.57 -8.92 10.44
N ALA A 100 -13.59 -8.87 11.30
CA ALA A 100 -14.31 -7.64 11.62
C ALA A 100 -13.40 -6.58 12.27
N GLY A 101 -12.53 -6.99 13.20
CA GLY A 101 -11.53 -6.12 13.81
C GLY A 101 -10.56 -5.51 12.78
N LEU A 102 -10.08 -6.32 11.83
CA LEU A 102 -9.21 -5.85 10.75
C LEU A 102 -9.94 -4.88 9.81
N ARG A 103 -11.23 -5.11 9.51
CA ARG A 103 -12.06 -4.19 8.73
C ARG A 103 -12.25 -2.83 9.41
N LEU A 104 -12.40 -2.81 10.74
CA LEU A 104 -12.45 -1.56 11.51
C LEU A 104 -11.13 -0.78 11.41
N MET A 105 -10.02 -1.50 11.27
CA MET A 105 -8.68 -0.96 11.10
C MET A 105 -8.35 -0.62 9.64
N LYS A 106 -9.35 -0.58 8.74
CA LYS A 106 -9.22 -0.24 7.33
C LYS A 106 -8.39 -1.22 6.50
N ILE A 107 -8.24 -2.45 6.98
CA ILE A 107 -7.61 -3.55 6.24
C ILE A 107 -8.73 -4.38 5.61
N HIS A 108 -8.88 -4.19 4.30
CA HIS A 108 -9.80 -4.83 3.37
C HIS A 108 -9.52 -6.30 3.08
N SER A 109 -8.25 -6.56 2.77
CA SER A 109 -7.86 -7.72 1.98
C SER A 109 -6.61 -8.41 2.50
N VAL A 110 -6.40 -9.64 2.06
CA VAL A 110 -5.22 -10.44 2.40
C VAL A 110 -3.94 -9.79 1.87
N GLU A 111 -4.02 -9.19 0.68
CA GLU A 111 -2.93 -8.48 0.03
C GLU A 111 -2.49 -7.26 0.86
N GLU A 112 -3.46 -6.52 1.39
CA GLU A 112 -3.21 -5.40 2.28
C GLU A 112 -2.52 -5.89 3.55
N LEU A 113 -3.11 -6.88 4.23
CA LEU A 113 -2.55 -7.44 5.47
C LEU A 113 -1.11 -7.95 5.31
N ALA A 114 -0.81 -8.60 4.18
CA ALA A 114 0.54 -9.10 3.89
C ALA A 114 1.57 -7.98 3.72
N SER A 115 1.12 -6.82 3.22
CA SER A 115 1.94 -5.65 2.94
C SER A 115 2.04 -4.66 4.11
N VAL A 116 1.30 -4.87 5.20
CA VAL A 116 1.35 -4.02 6.40
C VAL A 116 2.76 -4.01 7.01
N GLY A 117 3.24 -2.82 7.39
CA GLY A 117 4.53 -2.62 8.05
C GLY A 117 4.54 -3.04 9.53
N ASP A 118 5.71 -3.37 10.07
CA ASP A 118 5.83 -3.91 11.43
C ASP A 118 5.35 -2.95 12.51
N ASN A 119 5.52 -1.64 12.33
CA ASN A 119 5.04 -0.62 13.26
C ASN A 119 3.52 -0.67 13.47
N VAL A 120 2.78 -0.98 12.40
CA VAL A 120 1.32 -1.09 12.43
C VAL A 120 0.89 -2.41 13.11
N LEU A 121 1.66 -3.49 12.90
CA LEU A 121 1.38 -4.79 13.52
C LEU A 121 1.47 -4.74 15.04
N VAL A 122 2.37 -3.94 15.59
CA VAL A 122 2.46 -3.71 17.04
C VAL A 122 1.15 -3.12 17.58
N GLY A 123 0.54 -2.19 16.84
CA GLY A 123 -0.76 -1.59 17.21
C GLY A 123 -1.95 -2.53 17.07
N LEU A 124 -1.85 -3.57 16.22
CA LEU A 124 -2.89 -4.58 16.04
C LEU A 124 -2.95 -5.63 17.17
N GLY A 125 -1.91 -5.69 18.01
CA GLY A 125 -1.87 -6.51 19.22
C GLY A 125 -1.34 -7.95 19.02
N LEU A 126 -1.54 -8.78 20.05
CA LEU A 126 -0.98 -10.13 20.09
C LEU A 126 -1.51 -11.01 18.95
N GLY A 127 -0.58 -11.56 18.15
CA GLY A 127 -0.89 -12.46 17.03
C GLY A 127 -0.95 -11.80 15.65
N ALA A 128 -0.84 -10.47 15.55
CA ALA A 128 -0.85 -9.77 14.26
C ALA A 128 0.27 -10.24 13.31
N HIS A 129 1.48 -10.49 13.83
CA HIS A 129 2.59 -11.03 13.04
C HIS A 129 2.32 -12.43 12.49
N ALA A 130 1.66 -13.30 13.26
CA ALA A 130 1.29 -14.63 12.80
C ALA A 130 0.24 -14.56 11.67
N LEU A 131 -0.72 -13.65 11.81
CA LEU A 131 -1.72 -13.39 10.77
C LEU A 131 -1.08 -12.87 9.49
N ARG A 132 -0.20 -11.88 9.56
CA ARG A 132 0.56 -11.41 8.40
C ARG A 132 1.36 -12.52 7.73
N ARG A 133 2.04 -13.37 8.52
CA ARG A 133 2.79 -14.51 7.99
C ARG A 133 1.88 -15.49 7.26
N SER A 134 0.71 -15.81 7.82
CA SER A 134 -0.28 -16.69 7.17
C SER A 134 -0.81 -16.10 5.86
N ALA A 135 -1.09 -14.79 5.82
CA ALA A 135 -1.47 -14.07 4.61
C ALA A 135 -0.37 -14.11 3.55
N GLN A 136 0.89 -13.89 3.94
CA GLN A 136 2.04 -13.98 3.03
C GLN A 136 2.21 -15.39 2.45
N LEU A 137 2.07 -16.43 3.28
CA LEU A 137 2.16 -17.82 2.83
C LEU A 137 1.07 -18.16 1.83
N LEU A 138 -0.18 -17.71 2.05
CA LEU A 138 -1.26 -17.90 1.09
C LEU A 138 -0.97 -17.22 -0.26
N LEU A 139 -0.51 -15.97 -0.24
CA LEU A 139 -0.17 -15.26 -1.47
C LEU A 139 1.01 -15.91 -2.19
N GLN A 140 1.98 -16.45 -1.46
CA GLN A 140 3.10 -17.20 -2.04
C GLN A 140 2.63 -18.51 -2.68
N ALA A 141 1.76 -19.27 -2.01
CA ALA A 141 1.17 -20.49 -2.56
C ALA A 141 0.42 -20.22 -3.87
N ARG A 142 -0.45 -19.20 -3.89
CA ARG A 142 -1.19 -18.80 -5.11
C ARG A 142 -0.26 -18.36 -6.24
N LYS A 143 0.80 -17.61 -5.91
CA LYS A 143 1.80 -17.20 -6.91
C LYS A 143 2.56 -18.40 -7.49
N ALA A 144 2.91 -19.38 -6.65
CA ALA A 144 3.59 -20.59 -7.10
C ALA A 144 2.73 -21.40 -8.07
N GLU A 145 1.46 -21.65 -7.72
CA GLU A 145 0.49 -22.35 -8.58
C GLU A 145 0.30 -21.63 -9.94
N ALA A 146 0.19 -20.30 -9.92
CA ALA A 146 0.05 -19.51 -11.14
C ALA A 146 1.28 -19.62 -12.06
N LEU A 147 2.49 -19.66 -11.50
CA LEU A 147 3.74 -19.82 -12.25
C LEU A 147 3.83 -21.21 -12.88
N GLU A 148 3.47 -22.26 -12.13
CA GLU A 148 3.44 -23.63 -12.64
C GLU A 148 2.44 -23.78 -13.79
N ALA A 149 1.23 -23.25 -13.64
CA ALA A 149 0.22 -23.23 -14.70
C ALA A 149 0.72 -22.50 -15.95
N ALA A 150 1.39 -21.35 -15.78
CA ALA A 150 1.95 -20.59 -16.91
C ALA A 150 3.08 -21.36 -17.63
N LEU A 151 3.91 -22.10 -16.91
CA LEU A 151 4.94 -22.96 -17.50
C LEU A 151 4.31 -24.10 -18.31
N MET A 152 3.28 -24.75 -17.77
CA MET A 152 2.55 -25.80 -18.49
C MET A 152 1.87 -25.28 -19.77
N GLN A 153 1.27 -24.08 -19.74
CA GLN A 153 0.66 -23.50 -20.94
C GLN A 153 1.70 -23.19 -22.04
N LYS A 154 2.90 -22.76 -21.66
CA LYS A 154 4.01 -22.48 -22.59
C LYS A 154 4.52 -23.74 -23.28
N THR A 155 4.61 -24.88 -22.59
CA THR A 155 5.06 -26.14 -23.20
C THR A 155 4.03 -26.69 -24.19
N VAL A 156 2.73 -26.56 -23.89
CA VAL A 156 1.64 -27.01 -24.76
C VAL A 156 1.50 -26.16 -26.04
N HIS A 157 1.70 -24.84 -25.96
CA HIS A 157 1.66 -23.98 -27.16
C HIS A 157 2.84 -24.22 -28.11
N LYS A 158 4.04 -24.48 -27.56
CA LYS A 158 5.24 -24.74 -28.36
C LYS A 158 5.15 -26.05 -29.16
N SER A 159 4.45 -27.06 -28.65
CA SER A 159 4.27 -28.35 -29.34
C SER A 159 3.24 -28.28 -30.47
N LYS A 160 2.20 -27.46 -30.36
CA LYS A 160 1.20 -27.26 -31.43
C LYS A 160 1.76 -26.48 -32.63
N SER A 161 2.66 -25.52 -32.43
CA SER A 161 3.29 -24.74 -33.52
C SER A 161 4.18 -25.57 -34.45
N ARG A 162 4.77 -26.69 -33.98
CA ARG A 162 5.65 -27.54 -34.80
C ARG A 162 4.92 -28.46 -35.79
N LYS A 163 3.61 -28.69 -35.63
CA LYS A 163 2.84 -29.66 -36.44
C LYS A 163 2.27 -29.09 -37.76
N GLY A 164 2.51 -27.82 -38.08
CA GLY A 164 2.00 -27.16 -39.30
C GLY A 164 3.03 -26.90 -40.41
N ARG A 165 4.24 -27.46 -40.31
CA ARG A 165 5.28 -27.41 -41.36
C ARG A 165 5.56 -28.83 -41.84
N ALA A 166 4.68 -29.38 -42.68
CA ALA A 166 4.92 -30.58 -43.48
C ALA A 166 4.21 -30.39 -44.81
#